data_AF-A0A948HIL2-F1
#
_entry.id   AF-A0A948HIL2-F1
#
_cell.length_a   1.000
_cell.length_b   1.000
_cell.length_c   1.000
_cell.angle_alpha   90.00
_cell.angle_beta   90.00
_cell.angle_gamma   90.00
#
_symmetry.space_group_name_H-M   'P 1'
#
loop_
_entity.id
_entity.type
_entity.pdbx_description
1 polymer ?
#
loop_
_entity_poly.entity_id
_entity_poly.type
_entity_poly.pdbx_seq_one_letter_code
_entity_poly.pdbx_strand_id
1 'polypeptide(L)' 'MLRLFVSLLMLIALPPLFAEPSQPKTGLVLSGGAARGLAHVGVLKALEEQGVRIDAIAGTSMGAVVGGLYAAGYS' A
#
# COMPACT_ATOMS: atom_id res chain seq x y z
N MET A 1 43.73 -12.99 -14.90
CA MET A 1 42.64 -12.59 -15.81
C MET A 1 41.39 -13.44 -15.56
N LEU A 2 41.40 -14.75 -15.85
CA LEU A 2 40.22 -15.62 -15.69
C LEU A 2 39.67 -15.71 -14.26
N ARG A 3 40.53 -15.83 -13.24
CA ARG A 3 40.11 -15.85 -11.83
C ARG A 3 39.38 -14.57 -11.40
N LEU A 4 39.86 -13.40 -11.84
CA LEU A 4 39.23 -12.11 -11.55
C LEU A 4 37.84 -12.01 -12.19
N PHE A 5 37.72 -12.48 -13.43
CA PHE A 5 36.47 -12.49 -14.17
C PHE A 5 35.42 -13.39 -13.52
N VAL A 6 35.83 -14.58 -13.07
CA VAL A 6 34.95 -15.52 -12.35
C VAL A 6 34.51 -14.97 -11.00
N SER A 7 35.40 -14.31 -10.25
CA SER A 7 35.05 -13.66 -8.98
C SER A 7 34.05 -12.50 -9.17
N LEU A 8 34.21 -11.71 -10.22
CA LEU A 8 33.29 -10.61 -10.54
C LEU A 8 31.91 -11.15 -10.97
N LEU A 9 31.88 -12.22 -11.76
CA LEU A 9 30.64 -12.90 -12.17
C LEU A 9 29.88 -13.48 -10.96
N MET A 10 30.60 -14.08 -10.00
CA MET A 10 30.04 -14.59 -8.75
C MET A 10 29.46 -13.47 -7.86
N LEU A 11 30.07 -12.29 -7.86
CA LEU A 11 29.57 -11.14 -7.09
C LEU A 11 28.25 -10.58 -7.64
N ILE A 12 28.11 -10.60 -8.98
CA ILE A 12 26.90 -10.14 -9.68
C ILE A 12 25.78 -11.19 -9.61
N ALA A 13 26.13 -12.48 -9.62
CA ALA A 13 25.18 -13.58 -9.61
C ALA A 13 24.70 -13.96 -8.19
N LEU A 14 25.14 -13.27 -7.14
CA LEU A 14 24.71 -13.56 -5.79
C LEU A 14 23.25 -13.12 -5.62
N PRO A 15 22.29 -14.04 -5.40
CA PRO A 15 20.93 -13.64 -5.07
C PRO A 15 20.94 -12.81 -3.79
N PRO A 16 19.98 -11.90 -3.57
CA PRO A 16 19.92 -11.14 -2.33
C PRO A 16 19.85 -12.12 -1.16
N LEU A 17 20.94 -12.23 -0.38
CA LEU A 17 21.01 -13.09 0.81
C LEU A 17 19.95 -12.71 1.87
N PHE A 18 19.47 -11.48 1.78
CA PHE A 18 18.42 -10.92 2.62
C PHE A 18 17.26 -10.54 1.71
N ALA A 19 16.29 -11.46 1.58
CA ALA A 19 14.97 -11.07 1.11
C ALA A 19 14.34 -10.27 2.25
N GLU A 20 14.14 -8.97 2.04
CA GLU A 20 13.41 -8.14 3.01
C GLU A 20 12.03 -8.78 3.26
N PRO A 21 11.64 -8.98 4.53
CA PRO A 21 10.31 -9.47 4.85
C PRO A 21 9.28 -8.59 4.15
N SER A 22 8.38 -9.21 3.37
CA SER A 22 7.32 -8.46 2.73
C SER A 22 6.47 -7.78 3.80
N GLN A 23 6.40 -6.45 3.76
CA GLN A 23 5.56 -5.74 4.70
C GLN A 23 4.10 -6.20 4.53
N PRO A 24 3.35 -6.42 5.63
CA PRO A 24 1.95 -6.78 5.55
C PRO A 24 1.19 -5.74 4.73
N LYS A 25 0.40 -6.20 3.77
CA LYS A 25 -0.47 -5.32 2.99
C LYS A 25 -1.74 -5.05 3.78
N THR A 26 -2.14 -3.79 3.88
CA THR A 26 -3.35 -3.39 4.60
C THR A 26 -4.46 -3.05 3.61
N GLY A 27 -5.60 -3.72 3.75
CA GLY A 27 -6.83 -3.42 3.00
C GLY A 27 -7.85 -2.71 3.87
N LEU A 28 -8.43 -1.61 3.36
CA LEU A 28 -9.51 -0.87 4.02
C LEU A 28 -10.84 -1.13 3.31
N VAL A 29 -11.90 -1.44 4.08
CA VAL A 29 -13.25 -1.66 3.54
C VAL A 29 -14.21 -0.59 4.07
N LEU A 30 -14.82 0.17 3.17
CA LEU A 30 -15.76 1.24 3.49
C LEU A 30 -17.20 0.83 3.15
N SER A 31 -18.01 0.64 4.18
CA SER A 31 -19.44 0.32 4.01
C SER A 31 -20.22 1.47 3.38
N GLY A 32 -21.42 1.18 2.85
CA GLY A 32 -22.38 2.20 2.46
C GLY A 32 -22.95 2.97 3.65
N GLY A 33 -23.56 4.13 3.38
CA GLY A 33 -24.16 4.94 4.44
C GLY A 33 -24.98 6.14 3.96
N ALA A 34 -25.32 6.20 2.66
CA ALA A 34 -25.93 7.37 2.03
C ALA A 34 -25.19 8.67 2.46
N ALA A 35 -25.92 9.68 2.92
CA ALA A 35 -25.33 10.95 3.41
C ALA A 35 -24.37 10.77 4.59
N ARG A 36 -24.59 9.77 5.46
CA ARG A 36 -23.70 9.49 6.61
C ARG A 36 -22.33 8.94 6.18
N GLY A 37 -22.21 8.44 4.94
CA GLY A 37 -20.96 7.96 4.38
C GLY A 37 -19.88 9.04 4.25
N LEU A 38 -20.23 10.32 4.36
CA LEU A 38 -19.25 11.42 4.47
C LEU A 38 -18.34 11.28 5.70
N ALA A 39 -18.78 10.57 6.74
CA ALA A 39 -17.95 10.28 7.91
C ALA A 39 -16.66 9.50 7.55
N HIS A 40 -16.65 8.75 6.44
CA HIS A 40 -15.46 8.05 5.96
C HIS A 40 -14.29 8.99 5.66
N VAL A 41 -14.55 10.25 5.29
CA VAL A 41 -13.48 11.25 5.08
C VAL A 41 -12.71 11.51 6.38
N GLY A 42 -13.42 11.66 7.50
CA GLY A 42 -12.80 11.85 8.81
C GLY A 42 -12.02 10.61 9.26
N VAL A 43 -12.51 9.41 8.95
CA VAL A 43 -11.79 8.15 9.22
C VAL A 43 -10.49 8.08 8.43
N LEU A 44 -10.53 8.36 7.13
CA LEU A 44 -9.34 8.39 6.28
C LEU A 44 -8.32 9.39 6.82
N LYS A 45 -8.77 10.59 7.20
CA LYS A 45 -7.88 11.61 7.78
C LYS A 45 -7.20 11.13 9.07
N ALA A 46 -7.96 10.51 9.97
CA ALA A 46 -7.41 9.98 11.21
C ALA A 46 -6.40 8.84 10.96
N LEU A 47 -6.65 7.98 9.97
CA LEU A 47 -5.72 6.91 9.59
C LEU A 47 -4.40 7.48 9.06
N GLU A 48 -4.44 8.51 8.23
CA GLU A 48 -3.23 9.21 7.74
C GLU A 48 -2.44 9.85 8.87
N GLU A 49 -3.12 10.53 9.80
CA GLU A 49 -2.50 11.17 10.96
C GLU A 49 -1.79 10.15 11.87
N GLN A 50 -2.27 8.90 11.90
CA GLN A 50 -1.63 7.80 12.61
C GLN A 50 -0.58 7.05 11.77
N GLY A 51 -0.32 7.49 10.53
CA GLY A 51 0.65 6.85 9.64
C GLY A 51 0.22 5.46 9.14
N VAL A 52 -1.08 5.15 9.15
CA VAL A 52 -1.58 3.88 8.64
C VAL A 52 -1.49 3.87 7.11
N ARG A 53 -0.60 3.03 6.58
CA ARG A 53 -0.48 2.80 5.15
C ARG A 53 -1.63 1.90 4.66
N ILE A 54 -2.39 2.38 3.69
CA ILE A 54 -3.47 1.62 3.02
C ILE A 54 -2.99 1.20 1.63
N ASP A 55 -2.94 -0.10 1.36
CA ASP A 55 -2.47 -0.64 0.07
C ASP A 55 -3.61 -0.94 -0.90
N ALA A 56 -4.82 -1.12 -0.39
CA ALA A 56 -6.02 -1.39 -1.18
C ALA A 56 -7.27 -0.88 -0.47
N ILE A 57 -8.24 -0.41 -1.25
CA ILE A 57 -9.55 0.04 -0.76
C ILE A 57 -10.66 -0.69 -1.50
N ALA A 58 -11.64 -1.18 -0.75
CA ALA A 58 -12.91 -1.64 -1.29
C ALA A 58 -14.04 -0.81 -0.65
N GLY A 59 -15.11 -0.55 -1.39
CA GLY A 59 -16.25 0.19 -0.84
C GLY A 59 -17.57 -0.12 -1.53
N THR A 60 -18.67 0.23 -0.86
CA THR A 60 -20.04 0.11 -1.41
C THR A 60 -20.76 1.45 -1.33
N SER A 61 -21.50 1.84 -2.38
CA SER A 61 -22.26 3.10 -2.44
C SER A 61 -21.37 4.30 -2.05
N MET A 62 -21.75 5.08 -1.03
CA MET A 62 -20.95 6.23 -0.59
C MET A 62 -19.52 5.87 -0.14
N GLY A 63 -19.32 4.68 0.44
CA GLY A 63 -17.97 4.19 0.76
C GLY A 63 -17.12 3.94 -0.48
N ALA A 64 -17.73 3.52 -1.60
CA ALA A 64 -17.04 3.37 -2.88
C ALA A 64 -16.66 4.73 -3.48
N VAL A 65 -17.56 5.72 -3.37
CA VAL A 65 -17.31 7.08 -3.86
C VAL A 65 -16.15 7.73 -3.09
N VAL A 66 -16.24 7.76 -1.76
CA VAL A 66 -15.20 8.37 -0.91
C VAL A 66 -13.88 7.61 -1.05
N GLY A 67 -13.91 6.28 -0.93
CA GLY A 67 -12.71 5.44 -1.04
C GLY A 67 -12.07 5.49 -2.42
N GLY A 68 -12.86 5.57 -3.49
CA GLY A 68 -12.37 5.70 -4.85
C GLY A 68 -11.71 7.04 -5.13
N LEU A 69 -12.29 8.14 -4.64
CA LEU A 69 -11.68 9.47 -4.73
C LEU A 69 -10.37 9.54 -3.94
N TYR A 70 -10.35 8.99 -2.72
CA TYR A 70 -9.14 8.89 -1.92
C TYR A 70 -8.04 8.10 -2.64
N ALA A 71 -8.37 6.92 -3.17
CA ALA A 71 -7.43 6.10 -3.94
C ALA A 71 -6.95 6.78 -5.25
N ALA A 72 -7.73 7.70 -5.81
CA ALA A 72 -7.36 8.51 -6.96
C ALA A 72 -6.45 9.71 -6.61
N GLY A 73 -6.09 9.89 -5.33
CA GLY A 73 -5.18 10.93 -4.87
C GLY A 73 -5.84 12.22 -4.40
N TYR A 74 -7.15 12.21 -4.11
CA TYR A 74 -7.83 13.33 -3.46
C TYR A 74 -7.64 13.25 -1.95
N SER A 75 -7.09 14.31 -1.35
CA SER A 75 -6.75 14.41 0.08
C SER A 75 -7.26 15.71 0.71
#